data_AF-A0A1H6EQF2-F1
#
_entry.id   AF-A0A1H6EQF2-F1
#
_cell.length_a   1.000
_cell.length_b   1.000
_cell.length_c   1.000
_cell.angle_alpha   90.00
_cell.angle_beta   90.00
_cell.angle_gamma   90.00
#
_symmetry.space_group_name_H-M   'P 1'
#
loop_
_entity.id
_entity.type
_entity.pdbx_description
1 polymer ?
#
loop_
_entity_poly.entity_id
_entity_poly.type
_entity_poly.pdbx_seq_one_letter_code
_entity_poly.pdbx_strand_id
1 'polypeptide(L)'
;MHSLEDYAQGVRAGSRTWIARAITLVESTRPDHIALAQRLLIELTPFSGKARRVGVSGVPGSGKSTFIDALGTRLTGDGHKLAVLAVDPSSSRTGGSILGDKTRMARLSVDPAAYIRPSPTSGTLGGVTKATREAMVVVEAAGFDIVLVETVGVGQSETSVADMVDTFLLLTLARTGDQLQGIKKGVLELADVIAVNKADGEHELPARKAARELAGALRMLRSGAAPPPVLTCSGLTGDGLDDLWRHVLDHQDGLDLAGKRRRQQVRWTWTLVQDRLLTELRNDPGVTAIAEEVEREVLAGGLTPALAADRLLAAFARPAASPSPPARSPSPSGKGKVKDSGKEPLESP
;
A
#
# COMPACT_ATOMS: atom_id res chain seq x y z
N MET A 1 8.24 25.24 15.39
CA MET A 1 7.59 24.35 14.42
C MET A 1 8.55 24.25 13.24
N HIS A 2 8.96 23.04 12.84
CA HIS A 2 9.93 22.89 11.75
C HIS A 2 9.30 23.29 10.41
N SER A 3 10.10 23.93 9.55
CA SER A 3 9.63 24.34 8.24
C SER A 3 9.48 23.13 7.31
N LEU A 4 8.68 23.27 6.25
CA LEU A 4 8.58 22.27 5.18
C LEU A 4 9.97 21.97 4.58
N GLU A 5 10.79 23.01 4.44
CA GLU A 5 12.13 22.92 3.88
C GLU A 5 13.08 22.14 4.80
N ASP A 6 12.98 22.32 6.13
CA ASP A 6 13.79 21.56 7.10
C ASP A 6 13.55 20.06 6.94
N TYR A 7 12.28 19.66 6.80
CA TYR A 7 11.90 18.27 6.57
C TYR A 7 12.46 17.76 5.23
N ALA A 8 12.23 18.49 4.14
CA ALA A 8 12.64 18.06 2.81
C ALA A 8 14.16 17.92 2.70
N GLN A 9 14.92 18.92 3.16
CA GLN A 9 16.38 18.89 3.16
C GLN A 9 16.91 17.79 4.08
N GLY A 10 16.37 17.66 5.29
CA GLY A 10 16.79 16.65 6.25
C GLY A 10 16.56 15.21 5.76
N VAL A 11 15.42 14.95 5.12
CA VAL A 11 15.12 13.65 4.51
C VAL A 11 16.08 13.38 3.35
N ARG A 12 16.24 14.33 2.42
CA ARG A 12 17.13 14.18 1.25
C ARG A 12 18.60 14.01 1.63
N ALA A 13 19.03 14.58 2.75
CA ALA A 13 20.36 14.39 3.31
C ALA A 13 20.54 13.01 4.00
N GLY A 14 19.51 12.17 4.05
CA GLY A 14 19.55 10.86 4.70
C GLY A 14 19.60 10.93 6.23
N SER A 15 19.19 12.05 6.83
CA SER A 15 19.24 12.20 8.29
C SER A 15 18.19 11.32 8.98
N ARG A 16 18.63 10.31 9.73
CA ARG A 16 17.76 9.37 10.46
C ARG A 16 16.73 10.07 11.35
N THR A 17 17.12 11.18 11.98
CA THR A 17 16.22 11.98 12.83
C THR A 17 15.12 12.64 12.00
N TRP A 18 15.46 13.22 10.84
CA TRP A 18 14.49 13.85 9.96
C TRP A 18 13.58 12.84 9.26
N ILE A 19 14.11 11.68 8.88
CA ILE A 19 13.32 10.55 8.37
C ILE A 19 12.28 10.13 9.41
N ALA A 20 12.70 9.90 10.66
CA ALA A 20 11.78 9.54 11.74
C ALA A 20 10.71 10.59 11.98
N ARG A 21 11.08 11.89 11.98
CA ARG A 21 10.13 12.99 12.14
C ARG A 21 9.15 13.08 10.97
N ALA A 22 9.63 12.93 9.73
CA ALA A 22 8.79 12.95 8.54
C ALA A 22 7.80 11.78 8.54
N ILE A 23 8.25 10.58 8.95
CA ILE A 23 7.37 9.43 9.10
C ILE A 23 6.32 9.66 10.19
N THR A 24 6.70 10.18 11.36
CA THR A 24 5.73 10.56 12.40
C THR A 24 4.74 11.62 11.92
N LEU A 25 5.16 12.53 11.04
CA LEU A 25 4.27 13.54 10.45
C LEU A 25 3.23 12.92 9.52
N VAL A 26 3.61 12.01 8.62
CA VAL A 26 2.66 11.32 7.71
C VAL A 26 1.73 10.35 8.44
N GLU A 27 2.17 9.80 9.58
CA GLU A 27 1.35 8.95 10.44
C GLU A 27 0.33 9.74 11.27
N SER A 28 0.47 11.06 11.36
CA SER A 28 -0.37 11.88 12.23
C SER A 28 -1.77 12.10 11.67
N THR A 29 -2.78 12.01 12.54
CA THR A 29 -4.18 12.27 12.22
C THR A 29 -4.60 13.73 12.44
N ARG A 30 -3.69 14.60 12.90
CA ARG A 30 -4.00 16.01 13.14
C ARG A 30 -4.16 16.78 11.82
N PRO A 31 -5.19 17.64 11.66
CA PRO A 31 -5.44 18.34 10.39
C PRO A 31 -4.27 19.19 9.87
N ASP A 32 -3.58 19.89 10.76
CA ASP A 32 -2.40 20.71 10.44
C ASP A 32 -1.22 19.85 9.97
N HIS A 33 -1.01 18.71 10.61
CA HIS A 33 0.02 17.75 10.21
C HIS A 33 -0.29 17.09 8.88
N ILE A 34 -1.54 16.70 8.63
CA ILE A 34 -1.98 16.10 7.36
C ILE A 34 -1.69 17.07 6.21
N ALA A 35 -2.05 18.35 6.34
CA ALA A 35 -1.78 19.35 5.31
C ALA A 35 -0.27 19.51 5.04
N LEU A 36 0.55 19.57 6.10
CA LEU A 36 2.01 19.68 5.97
C LEU A 36 2.61 18.42 5.33
N ALA A 37 2.16 17.22 5.73
CA ALA A 37 2.59 15.93 5.21
C ALA A 37 2.38 15.83 3.70
N GLN A 38 1.20 16.24 3.19
CA GLN A 38 0.92 16.18 1.76
C GLN A 38 1.84 17.11 0.95
N ARG A 39 2.13 18.32 1.46
CA ARG A 39 3.11 19.21 0.81
C ARG A 39 4.52 18.61 0.83
N LEU A 40 4.92 17.99 1.95
CA LEU A 40 6.20 17.30 2.06
C LEU A 40 6.31 16.15 1.05
N LEU A 41 5.27 15.34 0.91
CA LEU A 41 5.25 14.22 -0.04
C LEU A 41 5.37 14.71 -1.50
N ILE A 42 4.77 15.86 -1.85
CA ILE A 42 4.96 16.48 -3.17
C ILE A 42 6.43 16.83 -3.41
N GLU A 43 7.09 17.47 -2.44
CA GLU A 43 8.52 17.82 -2.53
C GLU A 43 9.45 16.60 -2.63
N LEU A 44 9.08 15.49 -1.96
CA LEU A 44 9.88 14.26 -1.93
C LEU A 44 9.62 13.33 -3.13
N THR A 45 8.44 13.42 -3.76
CA THR A 45 8.03 12.52 -4.84
C THR A 45 9.05 12.43 -6.00
N PRO A 46 9.65 13.54 -6.48
CA PRO A 46 10.67 13.50 -7.54
C PRO A 46 11.92 12.67 -7.20
N PHE A 47 12.17 12.43 -5.92
CA PHE A 47 13.32 11.67 -5.42
C PHE A 47 12.95 10.23 -5.02
N SER A 48 11.68 9.84 -5.16
CA SER A 48 11.18 8.51 -4.86
C SER A 48 10.97 7.66 -6.12
N GLY A 49 10.62 6.39 -5.96
CA GLY A 49 10.28 5.47 -7.05
C GLY A 49 11.48 4.76 -7.68
N LYS A 50 12.68 4.84 -7.09
CA LYS A 50 13.86 4.10 -7.59
C LYS A 50 14.18 2.82 -6.82
N ALA A 51 13.60 2.64 -5.63
CA ALA A 51 13.86 1.48 -4.80
C ALA A 51 13.17 0.21 -5.33
N ARG A 52 13.71 -0.94 -4.93
CA ARG A 52 13.07 -2.26 -5.07
C ARG A 52 12.08 -2.44 -3.92
N ARG A 53 10.77 -2.52 -4.22
CA ARG A 53 9.72 -2.67 -3.18
C ARG A 53 9.29 -4.13 -3.09
N VAL A 54 9.48 -4.75 -1.93
CA VAL A 54 9.18 -6.18 -1.73
C VAL A 54 8.27 -6.36 -0.53
N GLY A 55 7.10 -6.92 -0.76
CA GLY A 55 6.19 -7.32 0.32
C GLY A 55 6.61 -8.68 0.84
N VAL A 56 6.73 -8.84 2.15
CA VAL A 56 7.06 -10.13 2.77
C VAL A 56 5.90 -10.54 3.67
N SER A 57 5.28 -11.67 3.32
CA SER A 57 4.24 -12.29 4.13
C SER A 57 4.58 -13.75 4.42
N GLY A 58 3.83 -14.37 5.32
CA GLY A 58 4.03 -15.77 5.64
C GLY A 58 3.14 -16.24 6.77
N VAL A 59 2.95 -17.55 6.84
CA VAL A 59 2.18 -18.18 7.92
C VAL A 59 2.84 -17.92 9.29
N PRO A 60 2.07 -17.84 10.39
CA PRO A 60 2.65 -17.74 11.73
C PRO A 60 3.71 -18.82 11.97
N GLY A 61 4.86 -18.44 12.55
CA GLY A 61 5.97 -19.35 12.80
C GLY A 61 6.88 -19.65 11.60
N SER A 62 6.60 -19.10 10.41
CA SER A 62 7.43 -19.22 9.19
C SER A 62 8.85 -18.66 9.31
N GLY A 63 9.18 -17.97 10.41
CA GLY A 63 10.51 -17.39 10.63
C GLY A 63 10.73 -16.08 9.89
N LYS A 64 9.67 -15.34 9.55
CA LYS A 64 9.73 -14.10 8.76
C LYS A 64 10.65 -13.02 9.32
N SER A 65 10.59 -12.70 10.61
CA SER A 65 11.48 -11.68 11.19
C SER A 65 12.95 -12.12 11.16
N THR A 66 13.23 -13.41 11.42
CA THR A 66 14.58 -14.00 11.28
C THR A 66 15.05 -13.95 9.83
N PHE A 67 14.17 -14.26 8.89
CA PHE A 67 14.42 -14.17 7.45
C PHE A 67 14.74 -12.74 7.03
N ILE A 68 13.92 -11.75 7.42
CA ILE A 68 14.14 -10.34 7.09
C ILE A 68 15.45 -9.85 7.70
N ASP A 69 15.75 -10.20 8.95
CA ASP A 69 17.01 -9.85 9.62
C ASP A 69 18.23 -10.41 8.87
N ALA A 70 18.18 -11.68 8.46
CA ALA A 70 19.28 -12.33 7.73
C ALA A 70 19.44 -11.79 6.31
N LEU A 71 18.34 -11.70 5.54
CA LEU A 71 18.35 -11.15 4.19
C LEU A 71 18.82 -9.70 4.21
N GLY A 72 18.25 -8.88 5.09
CA GLY A 72 18.60 -7.48 5.15
C GLY A 72 20.05 -7.25 5.56
N THR A 73 20.58 -8.01 6.53
CA THR A 73 22.00 -7.91 6.93
C THR A 73 22.94 -8.23 5.78
N ARG A 74 22.58 -9.19 4.91
CA ARG A 74 23.34 -9.49 3.69
C ARG A 74 23.29 -8.32 2.71
N LEU A 75 22.09 -7.82 2.42
CA LEU A 75 21.89 -6.71 1.48
C LEU A 75 22.62 -5.44 1.92
N THR A 76 22.58 -5.10 3.21
CA THR A 76 23.35 -3.96 3.72
C THR A 76 24.87 -4.22 3.69
N GLY A 77 25.29 -5.47 3.93
CA GLY A 77 26.67 -5.92 3.72
C GLY A 77 27.18 -5.75 2.28
N ASP A 78 26.28 -5.88 1.30
CA ASP A 78 26.55 -5.64 -0.13
C ASP A 78 26.48 -4.15 -0.52
N GLY A 79 26.28 -3.25 0.45
CA GLY A 79 26.30 -1.80 0.27
C GLY A 79 24.93 -1.16 0.01
N HIS A 80 23.83 -1.93 0.07
CA HIS A 80 22.49 -1.37 -0.06
C HIS A 80 22.03 -0.63 1.19
N LYS A 81 21.08 0.29 1.01
CA LYS A 81 20.36 0.96 2.10
C LYS A 81 18.94 0.40 2.16
N LEU A 82 18.63 -0.29 3.25
CA LEU A 82 17.41 -1.07 3.39
C LEU A 82 16.45 -0.48 4.42
N ALA A 83 15.19 -0.27 4.02
CA ALA A 83 14.11 0.09 4.94
C ALA A 83 13.17 -1.11 5.15
N VAL A 84 12.78 -1.37 6.41
CA VAL A 84 11.74 -2.33 6.77
C VAL A 84 10.55 -1.57 7.34
N LEU A 85 9.39 -1.70 6.72
CA LEU A 85 8.13 -1.09 7.14
C LEU A 85 7.12 -2.18 7.48
N ALA A 86 6.61 -2.20 8.72
CA ALA A 86 5.61 -3.18 9.12
C ALA A 86 4.18 -2.69 8.86
N VAL A 87 3.28 -3.63 8.56
CA VAL A 87 1.83 -3.42 8.44
C VAL A 87 1.13 -4.43 9.36
N ASP A 88 0.58 -3.93 10.46
CA ASP A 88 -0.17 -4.73 11.45
C ASP A 88 -1.60 -4.19 11.57
N PRO A 89 -2.64 -4.91 11.12
CA PRO A 89 -4.02 -4.52 11.32
C PRO A 89 -4.42 -4.39 12.80
N SER A 90 -3.79 -5.16 13.68
CA SER A 90 -4.08 -5.18 15.13
C SER A 90 -3.54 -3.96 15.87
N SER A 91 -2.60 -3.22 15.27
CA SER A 91 -2.10 -1.94 15.80
C SER A 91 -3.22 -0.93 16.09
N SER A 92 -4.33 -1.02 15.34
CA SER A 92 -5.57 -0.27 15.56
C SER A 92 -6.17 -0.46 16.96
N ARG A 93 -5.99 -1.63 17.57
CA ARG A 93 -6.52 -1.96 18.90
C ARG A 93 -5.52 -1.69 20.02
N THR A 94 -4.23 -1.88 19.73
CA THR A 94 -3.16 -1.85 20.75
C THR A 94 -2.44 -0.52 20.86
N GLY A 95 -2.74 0.45 19.98
CA GLY A 95 -2.09 1.76 19.99
C GLY A 95 -0.70 1.76 19.31
N GLY A 96 -0.36 0.70 18.57
CA GLY A 96 0.92 0.51 17.89
C GLY A 96 1.92 -0.35 18.67
N SER A 97 2.79 -1.06 17.95
CA SER A 97 3.89 -1.84 18.55
C SER A 97 5.17 -1.01 18.53
N ILE A 98 5.56 -0.43 19.66
CA ILE A 98 6.78 0.40 19.74
C ILE A 98 8.06 -0.46 19.73
N LEU A 99 8.01 -1.65 20.32
CA LEU A 99 9.22 -2.47 20.61
C LEU A 99 9.24 -3.86 19.97
N GLY A 100 8.09 -4.44 19.62
CA GLY A 100 7.98 -5.86 19.26
C GLY A 100 8.69 -6.25 17.97
N ASP A 101 8.78 -5.33 17.00
CA ASP A 101 9.37 -5.61 15.69
C ASP A 101 10.89 -5.41 15.68
N LYS A 102 11.39 -4.42 16.43
CA LYS A 102 12.84 -4.14 16.52
C LYS A 102 13.60 -5.21 17.29
N THR A 103 13.02 -5.79 18.34
CA THR A 103 13.69 -6.84 19.13
C THR A 103 13.81 -8.17 18.38
N ARG A 104 12.99 -8.38 17.34
CA ARG A 104 13.03 -9.60 16.50
C ARG A 104 14.05 -9.53 15.37
N MET A 105 14.54 -8.33 15.03
CA MET A 105 15.53 -8.08 13.98
C MET A 105 16.78 -7.44 14.59
N ALA A 106 17.45 -8.17 15.49
CA ALA A 106 18.51 -7.64 16.33
C ALA A 106 19.70 -7.08 15.53
N ARG A 107 20.14 -7.76 14.47
CA ARG A 107 21.28 -7.33 13.65
C ARG A 107 20.93 -6.08 12.85
N LEU A 108 19.81 -6.10 12.14
CA LEU A 108 19.34 -4.95 11.37
C LEU A 108 19.01 -3.73 12.25
N SER A 109 18.58 -3.94 13.50
CA SER A 109 18.17 -2.83 14.37
C SER A 109 19.30 -1.86 14.72
N VAL A 110 20.55 -2.34 14.69
CA VAL A 110 21.76 -1.55 14.99
C VAL A 110 22.55 -1.19 13.73
N ASP A 111 22.16 -1.68 12.56
CA ASP A 111 22.83 -1.41 11.30
C ASP A 111 22.53 0.03 10.81
N PRO A 112 23.56 0.88 10.61
CA PRO A 112 23.37 2.26 10.15
C PRO A 112 22.79 2.36 8.74
N ALA A 113 22.98 1.36 7.88
CA ALA A 113 22.41 1.27 6.54
C ALA A 113 20.96 0.74 6.54
N ALA A 114 20.46 0.25 7.67
CA ALA A 114 19.10 -0.23 7.83
C ALA A 114 18.19 0.78 8.57
N TYR A 115 16.92 0.86 8.20
CA TYR A 115 15.92 1.64 8.90
C TYR A 115 14.64 0.83 9.12
N ILE A 116 14.32 0.56 10.38
CA ILE A 116 13.12 -0.23 10.75
C ILE A 116 12.06 0.68 11.35
N ARG A 117 10.88 0.71 10.72
CA ARG A 117 9.67 1.38 11.21
C ARG A 117 8.61 0.32 11.57
N PRO A 118 8.23 0.22 12.87
CA PRO A 118 7.09 -0.60 13.27
C PRO A 118 5.78 -0.14 12.64
N SER A 119 4.74 -0.96 12.72
CA SER A 119 3.44 -0.61 12.13
C SER A 119 2.89 0.68 12.74
N PRO A 120 2.43 1.63 11.91
CA PRO A 120 1.82 2.86 12.39
C PRO A 120 0.53 2.57 13.14
N THR A 121 0.16 3.46 14.05
CA THR A 121 -1.11 3.38 14.75
C THR A 121 -2.17 4.10 13.94
N SER A 122 -3.17 3.36 13.47
CA SER A 122 -4.36 3.94 12.86
C SER A 122 -5.58 3.11 13.27
N GLY A 123 -6.68 3.77 13.63
CA GLY A 123 -7.93 3.10 14.04
C GLY A 123 -8.55 2.19 12.97
N THR A 124 -8.04 2.23 11.73
CA THR A 124 -8.44 1.35 10.62
C THR A 124 -7.23 0.84 9.84
N LEU A 125 -7.40 -0.33 9.20
CA LEU A 125 -6.42 -0.90 8.26
C LEU A 125 -6.10 0.05 7.09
N GLY A 126 -7.10 0.81 6.62
CA GLY A 126 -6.92 1.80 5.55
C GLY A 126 -5.92 2.89 5.94
N GLY A 127 -6.01 3.43 7.16
CA GLY A 127 -5.06 4.43 7.63
C GLY A 127 -3.65 3.88 7.89
N VAL A 128 -3.51 2.62 8.34
CA VAL A 128 -2.20 1.94 8.43
C VAL A 128 -1.57 1.85 7.04
N THR A 129 -2.35 1.34 6.07
CA THR A 129 -1.93 1.19 4.67
C THR A 129 -1.51 2.53 4.05
N LYS A 130 -2.28 3.60 4.31
CA LYS A 130 -1.96 4.96 3.87
C LYS A 130 -0.61 5.41 4.41
N ALA A 131 -0.43 5.35 5.72
CA ALA A 131 0.79 5.81 6.37
C ALA A 131 2.02 5.03 5.89
N THR A 132 1.90 3.71 5.69
CA THR A 132 3.00 2.90 5.13
C THR A 132 3.36 3.34 3.71
N ARG A 133 2.38 3.56 2.82
CA ARG A 133 2.65 4.06 1.45
C ARG A 133 3.34 5.42 1.44
N GLU A 134 2.92 6.33 2.32
CA GLU A 134 3.52 7.65 2.46
C GLU A 134 4.95 7.55 3.05
N ALA A 135 5.17 6.65 4.02
CA ALA A 135 6.49 6.37 4.57
C ALA A 135 7.45 5.78 3.53
N MET A 136 6.96 4.97 2.58
CA MET A 136 7.78 4.47 1.45
C MET A 136 8.36 5.63 0.63
N VAL A 137 7.57 6.66 0.32
CA VAL A 137 8.05 7.85 -0.39
C VAL A 137 9.16 8.55 0.40
N VAL A 138 9.00 8.67 1.72
CA VAL A 138 10.00 9.30 2.60
C VAL A 138 11.33 8.55 2.60
N VAL A 139 11.30 7.22 2.79
CA VAL A 139 12.56 6.44 2.82
C VAL A 139 13.22 6.37 1.44
N GLU A 140 12.45 6.26 0.37
CA GLU A 140 13.01 6.29 -0.98
C GLU A 140 13.69 7.63 -1.30
N ALA A 141 13.05 8.75 -0.93
CA ALA A 141 13.64 10.09 -1.09
C ALA A 141 14.88 10.32 -0.19
N ALA A 142 15.03 9.55 0.88
CA ALA A 142 16.24 9.53 1.72
C ALA A 142 17.37 8.64 1.16
N GLY A 143 17.16 8.03 -0.01
CA GLY A 143 18.17 7.21 -0.70
C GLY A 143 18.20 5.75 -0.27
N PHE A 144 17.14 5.24 0.38
CA PHE A 144 16.96 3.80 0.54
C PHE A 144 16.58 3.20 -0.81
N ASP A 145 17.36 2.24 -1.27
CA ASP A 145 17.20 1.57 -2.57
C ASP A 145 16.49 0.22 -2.46
N ILE A 146 16.25 -0.27 -1.24
CA ILE A 146 15.43 -1.44 -0.97
C ILE A 146 14.41 -1.11 0.13
N VAL A 147 13.13 -1.43 -0.13
CA VAL A 147 12.05 -1.27 0.84
C VAL A 147 11.32 -2.60 1.01
N LEU A 148 11.48 -3.21 2.18
CA LEU A 148 10.75 -4.40 2.60
C LEU A 148 9.50 -3.98 3.37
N VAL A 149 8.33 -4.49 2.96
CA VAL A 149 7.06 -4.25 3.64
C VAL A 149 6.57 -5.57 4.25
N GLU A 150 6.63 -5.69 5.56
CA GLU A 150 6.28 -6.92 6.28
C GLU A 150 4.82 -6.90 6.75
N THR A 151 4.06 -7.97 6.50
CA THR A 151 2.76 -8.16 7.17
C THR A 151 2.96 -8.74 8.59
N VAL A 152 2.35 -8.13 9.60
CA VAL A 152 2.40 -8.62 10.98
C VAL A 152 1.04 -9.18 11.39
N GLY A 153 1.05 -10.33 12.07
CA GLY A 153 -0.14 -10.90 12.71
C GLY A 153 -1.10 -11.65 11.80
N VAL A 154 -2.33 -11.82 12.29
CA VAL A 154 -3.46 -12.44 11.60
C VAL A 154 -4.42 -11.34 11.12
N GLY A 155 -4.57 -11.17 9.81
CA GLY A 155 -5.45 -10.14 9.24
C GLY A 155 -5.59 -10.26 7.73
N GLN A 156 -6.20 -9.26 7.08
CA GLN A 156 -6.32 -9.12 5.62
C GLN A 156 -5.36 -8.05 5.09
N SER A 157 -4.14 -7.97 5.65
CA SER A 157 -3.12 -7.00 5.23
C SER A 157 -2.37 -7.44 3.98
N GLU A 158 -2.45 -8.72 3.60
CA GLU A 158 -1.69 -9.31 2.49
C GLU A 158 -2.04 -8.62 1.16
N THR A 159 -3.34 -8.40 0.89
CA THR A 159 -3.78 -7.69 -0.33
C THR A 159 -3.30 -6.24 -0.33
N SER A 160 -3.41 -5.53 0.80
CA SER A 160 -2.94 -4.15 0.91
C SER A 160 -1.44 -4.01 0.65
N VAL A 161 -0.64 -4.95 1.18
CA VAL A 161 0.81 -4.99 0.96
C VAL A 161 1.13 -5.36 -0.49
N ALA A 162 0.50 -6.39 -1.06
CA ALA A 162 0.68 -6.75 -2.47
C ALA A 162 0.37 -5.57 -3.41
N ASP A 163 -0.61 -4.74 -3.07
CA ASP A 163 -1.01 -3.58 -3.87
C ASP A 163 -0.05 -2.38 -3.77
N MET A 164 0.96 -2.39 -2.90
CA MET A 164 1.93 -1.29 -2.76
C MET A 164 3.37 -1.66 -3.16
N VAL A 165 3.65 -2.94 -3.42
CA VAL A 165 4.99 -3.46 -3.70
C VAL A 165 5.11 -3.97 -5.14
N ASP A 166 6.35 -4.20 -5.58
CA ASP A 166 6.65 -4.70 -6.92
C ASP A 166 6.69 -6.23 -6.97
N THR A 167 7.20 -6.86 -5.91
CA THR A 167 7.22 -8.31 -5.72
C THR A 167 6.58 -8.65 -4.38
N PHE A 168 5.62 -9.58 -4.36
CA PHE A 168 5.09 -10.15 -3.12
C PHE A 168 5.70 -11.53 -2.86
N LEU A 169 6.59 -11.60 -1.86
CA LEU A 169 7.27 -12.79 -1.38
C LEU A 169 6.46 -13.47 -0.27
N LEU A 170 6.07 -14.72 -0.51
CA LEU A 170 5.37 -15.55 0.47
C LEU A 170 6.32 -16.57 1.11
N LEU A 171 6.50 -16.48 2.42
CA LEU A 171 7.22 -17.47 3.22
C LEU A 171 6.28 -18.56 3.72
N THR A 172 6.65 -19.80 3.45
CA THR A 172 5.94 -21.00 3.90
C THR A 172 6.88 -21.90 4.71
N LEU A 173 6.35 -23.00 5.23
CA LEU A 173 7.11 -24.04 5.95
C LEU A 173 6.79 -25.38 5.33
N ALA A 174 7.74 -26.31 5.40
CA ALA A 174 7.45 -27.71 5.11
C ALA A 174 6.43 -28.23 6.13
N ARG A 175 5.27 -28.69 5.65
CA ARG A 175 4.25 -29.34 6.48
C ARG A 175 4.22 -30.83 6.19
N THR A 176 3.79 -31.61 7.18
CA THR A 176 3.38 -32.99 6.95
C THR A 176 1.99 -32.97 6.28
N GLY A 177 1.86 -33.63 5.13
CA GLY A 177 0.61 -33.65 4.36
C GLY A 177 0.54 -32.57 3.27
N ASP A 178 -0.63 -31.98 3.06
CA ASP A 178 -0.88 -31.03 1.96
C ASP A 178 -0.23 -29.66 2.24
N GLN A 179 0.70 -29.25 1.36
CA GLN A 179 1.40 -27.97 1.48
C GLN A 179 0.50 -26.75 1.28
N LEU A 180 -0.64 -26.91 0.61
CA LEU A 180 -1.63 -25.84 0.44
C LEU A 180 -2.44 -25.61 1.72
N GLN A 181 -2.54 -26.62 2.58
CA GLN A 181 -3.34 -26.55 3.79
C GLN A 181 -2.76 -25.52 4.76
N GLY A 182 -3.50 -24.43 4.99
CA GLY A 182 -3.13 -23.32 5.88
C GLY A 182 -2.48 -22.12 5.19
N ILE A 183 -2.31 -22.16 3.87
CA ILE A 183 -2.17 -20.95 3.06
C ILE A 183 -3.59 -20.52 2.65
N LYS A 184 -3.97 -19.27 2.95
CA LYS A 184 -5.25 -18.74 2.50
C LYS A 184 -5.26 -18.75 0.96
N LYS A 185 -6.32 -19.28 0.34
CA LYS A 185 -6.45 -19.35 -1.12
C LYS A 185 -6.08 -18.02 -1.81
N GLY A 186 -6.62 -16.91 -1.32
CA GLY A 186 -6.34 -15.57 -1.88
C GLY A 186 -4.90 -15.08 -1.69
N VAL A 187 -4.14 -15.56 -0.69
CA VAL A 187 -2.74 -15.12 -0.48
C VAL A 187 -1.79 -15.80 -1.47
N LEU A 188 -2.06 -17.06 -1.84
CA LEU A 188 -1.28 -17.76 -2.85
C LEU A 188 -1.42 -17.15 -4.24
N GLU A 189 -2.59 -16.56 -4.53
CA GLU A 189 -2.86 -15.84 -5.78
C GLU A 189 -2.04 -14.54 -5.91
N LEU A 190 -1.71 -13.91 -4.78
CA LEU A 190 -0.91 -12.70 -4.70
C LEU A 190 0.60 -12.96 -4.80
N ALA A 191 1.06 -14.20 -4.58
CA ALA A 191 2.48 -14.50 -4.52
C ALA A 191 3.16 -14.44 -5.90
N ASP A 192 4.20 -13.62 -5.98
CA ASP A 192 5.09 -13.51 -7.14
C ASP A 192 6.31 -14.43 -6.99
N VAL A 193 6.75 -14.66 -5.74
CA VAL A 193 7.84 -15.58 -5.37
C VAL A 193 7.43 -16.29 -4.08
N ILE A 194 7.73 -17.58 -3.96
CA ILE A 194 7.44 -18.37 -2.76
C ILE A 194 8.73 -18.98 -2.24
N ALA A 195 8.97 -18.92 -0.93
CA ALA A 195 10.08 -19.60 -0.28
C ALA A 195 9.59 -20.50 0.86
N VAL A 196 9.96 -21.78 0.78
CA VAL A 196 9.82 -22.73 1.89
C VAL A 196 11.01 -22.52 2.82
N ASN A 197 10.77 -21.85 3.94
CA ASN A 197 11.80 -21.48 4.91
C ASN A 197 12.12 -22.64 5.87
N LYS A 198 13.20 -22.49 6.65
CA LYS A 198 13.76 -23.50 7.58
C LYS A 198 14.25 -24.76 6.85
N ALA A 199 14.81 -24.60 5.66
CA ALA A 199 15.44 -25.66 4.91
C ALA A 199 16.88 -25.93 5.41
N ASP A 200 17.01 -26.27 6.70
CA ASP A 200 18.28 -26.49 7.37
C ASP A 200 18.26 -27.75 8.26
N GLY A 201 19.43 -28.36 8.46
CA GLY A 201 19.59 -29.58 9.25
C GLY A 201 18.68 -30.71 8.78
N GLU A 202 17.92 -31.30 9.71
CA GLU A 202 16.96 -32.38 9.41
C GLU A 202 15.76 -31.94 8.54
N HIS A 203 15.52 -30.62 8.43
CA HIS A 203 14.39 -30.06 7.70
C HIS A 203 14.70 -29.72 6.23
N GLU A 204 15.96 -29.85 5.79
CA GLU A 204 16.35 -29.53 4.41
C GLU A 204 15.61 -30.39 3.38
N LEU A 205 15.63 -31.73 3.55
CA LEU A 205 14.97 -32.66 2.63
C LEU A 205 13.43 -32.49 2.62
N PRO A 206 12.74 -32.40 3.77
CA PRO A 206 11.33 -32.05 3.82
C PRO A 206 10.99 -30.73 3.10
N ALA A 207 11.80 -29.68 3.28
CA ALA A 207 11.58 -28.39 2.63
C ALA A 207 11.71 -28.48 1.11
N ARG A 208 12.73 -29.17 0.59
CA ARG A 208 12.89 -29.42 -0.85
C ARG A 208 11.74 -30.25 -1.44
N LYS A 209 11.20 -31.21 -0.67
CA LYS A 209 10.02 -31.97 -1.08
C LYS A 209 8.78 -31.07 -1.15
N ALA A 210 8.53 -30.29 -0.10
CA ALA A 210 7.41 -29.35 -0.04
C ALA A 210 7.46 -28.30 -1.17
N ALA A 211 8.65 -27.77 -1.48
CA ALA A 211 8.83 -26.82 -2.57
C ALA A 211 8.44 -27.43 -3.94
N ARG A 212 8.86 -28.68 -4.20
CA ARG A 212 8.50 -29.39 -5.44
C ARG A 212 7.00 -29.69 -5.54
N GLU A 213 6.39 -30.14 -4.45
CA GLU A 213 4.94 -30.41 -4.39
C GLU A 213 4.13 -29.12 -4.65
N LEU A 214 4.50 -28.03 -3.98
CA LEU A 214 3.83 -26.74 -4.15
C LEU A 214 4.03 -26.18 -5.57
N ALA A 215 5.23 -26.29 -6.14
CA ALA A 215 5.49 -25.90 -7.52
C ALA A 215 4.63 -26.72 -8.52
N GLY A 216 4.48 -28.02 -8.27
CA GLY A 216 3.60 -28.89 -9.04
C GLY A 216 2.14 -28.46 -8.99
N ALA A 217 1.63 -28.19 -7.77
CA ALA A 217 0.26 -27.73 -7.58
C ALA A 217 -0.01 -26.37 -8.26
N LEU A 218 0.91 -25.42 -8.17
CA LEU A 218 0.77 -24.11 -8.80
C LEU A 218 0.72 -24.17 -10.33
N ARG A 219 1.49 -25.09 -10.94
CA ARG A 219 1.42 -25.37 -12.38
C ARG A 219 0.05 -25.87 -12.81
N MET A 220 -0.67 -26.59 -11.95
CA MET A 220 -2.01 -27.09 -12.25
C MET A 220 -3.08 -26.00 -12.04
N LEU A 221 -2.88 -25.11 -11.07
CA LEU A 221 -3.86 -24.07 -10.71
C LEU A 221 -3.84 -22.85 -11.64
N ARG A 222 -2.70 -22.49 -12.22
CA ARG A 222 -2.57 -21.32 -13.11
C ARG A 222 -2.62 -21.74 -14.58
N SER A 223 -3.65 -21.30 -15.30
CA SER A 223 -3.71 -21.38 -16.76
C SER A 223 -3.18 -20.08 -17.39
N GLY A 224 -2.24 -20.20 -18.34
CA GLY A 224 -1.80 -19.09 -19.20
C GLY A 224 -0.64 -18.21 -18.70
N ALA A 225 -0.37 -18.15 -17.39
CA ALA A 225 0.80 -17.46 -16.84
C ALA A 225 1.82 -18.44 -16.23
N ALA A 226 3.11 -18.12 -16.34
CA ALA A 226 4.14 -18.87 -15.63
C ALA A 226 3.84 -18.84 -14.11
N PRO A 227 3.84 -19.99 -13.42
CA PRO A 227 3.64 -20.01 -11.98
C PRO A 227 4.82 -19.34 -11.27
N PRO A 228 4.59 -18.76 -10.08
CA PRO A 228 5.66 -18.16 -9.30
C PRO A 228 6.71 -19.25 -8.94
N PRO A 229 8.01 -18.92 -8.95
CA PRO A 229 9.03 -19.85 -8.50
C PRO A 229 8.83 -20.21 -7.03
N VAL A 230 9.05 -21.48 -6.70
CA VAL A 230 9.03 -22.00 -5.33
C VAL A 230 10.42 -22.47 -4.97
N LEU A 231 11.03 -21.76 -4.03
CA LEU A 231 12.42 -21.94 -3.61
C LEU A 231 12.48 -22.44 -2.18
N THR A 232 13.67 -22.85 -1.73
CA THR A 232 13.94 -23.21 -0.34
C THR A 232 14.99 -22.27 0.22
N CYS A 233 14.83 -21.85 1.49
CA CYS A 233 15.82 -21.05 2.17
C CYS A 233 15.89 -21.39 3.66
N SER A 234 16.96 -20.95 4.32
CA SER A 234 17.04 -20.87 5.77
C SER A 234 17.32 -19.44 6.19
N GLY A 235 16.34 -18.79 6.82
CA GLY A 235 16.56 -17.51 7.47
C GLY A 235 17.54 -17.60 8.65
N LEU A 236 17.77 -18.79 9.21
CA LEU A 236 18.66 -18.98 10.35
C LEU A 236 20.13 -19.06 9.92
N THR A 237 20.45 -19.89 8.93
CA THR A 237 21.82 -20.08 8.43
C THR A 237 22.19 -19.09 7.33
N GLY A 238 21.19 -18.56 6.63
CA GLY A 238 21.36 -17.72 5.45
C GLY A 238 21.39 -18.50 4.13
N ASP A 239 21.25 -19.82 4.16
CA ASP A 239 21.30 -20.66 2.96
C ASP A 239 20.13 -20.36 2.02
N GLY A 240 20.42 -20.25 0.73
CA GLY A 240 19.43 -19.98 -0.32
C GLY A 240 18.93 -18.52 -0.39
N LEU A 241 19.38 -17.62 0.49
CA LEU A 241 18.92 -16.22 0.47
C LEU A 241 19.36 -15.44 -0.78
N ASP A 242 20.59 -15.65 -1.27
CA ASP A 242 21.08 -14.96 -2.48
C ASP A 242 20.32 -15.40 -3.72
N ASP A 243 20.08 -16.71 -3.85
CA ASP A 243 19.32 -17.26 -4.96
C ASP A 243 17.86 -16.77 -4.93
N LEU A 244 17.26 -16.73 -3.75
CA LEU A 244 15.92 -16.16 -3.56
C LEU A 244 15.88 -14.68 -3.94
N TRP A 245 16.86 -13.88 -3.49
CA TRP A 245 16.92 -12.47 -3.82
C TRP A 245 17.10 -12.23 -5.32
N ARG A 246 17.93 -13.05 -5.98
CA ARG A 246 18.08 -13.01 -7.43
C ARG A 246 16.74 -13.23 -8.16
N HIS A 247 15.94 -14.21 -7.75
CA HIS A 247 14.60 -14.41 -8.34
C HIS A 247 13.64 -13.24 -8.09
N VAL A 248 13.77 -12.54 -6.95
CA VAL A 248 13.01 -11.31 -6.69
C VAL A 248 13.42 -10.21 -7.68
N LEU A 249 14.72 -10.06 -7.96
CA LEU A 249 15.23 -9.09 -8.94
C LEU A 249 14.80 -9.46 -10.36
N ASP A 250 14.97 -10.72 -10.77
CA ASP A 250 14.57 -11.23 -12.08
C ASP A 250 13.07 -11.00 -12.36
N HIS A 251 12.22 -11.22 -11.34
CA HIS A 251 10.80 -10.91 -11.43
C HIS A 251 10.56 -9.42 -11.72
N GLN A 252 11.23 -8.53 -11.00
CA GLN A 252 11.04 -7.08 -11.16
C GLN A 252 11.61 -6.55 -12.49
N ASP A 253 12.75 -7.09 -12.92
CA ASP A 253 13.42 -6.68 -14.15
C ASP A 253 12.65 -7.13 -15.40
N GLY A 254 11.80 -8.17 -15.28
CA GLY A 254 10.86 -8.59 -16.31
C GLY A 254 9.58 -7.74 -16.42
N LEU A 255 9.38 -6.72 -15.58
CA LEU A 255 8.13 -5.95 -15.50
C LEU A 255 8.27 -4.48 -15.92
N ASP A 256 7.20 -3.91 -16.49
CA ASP A 256 7.01 -2.45 -16.50
C ASP A 256 6.62 -1.98 -15.08
N LEU A 257 7.62 -1.83 -14.21
CA LEU A 257 7.45 -1.37 -12.83
C LEU A 257 6.78 0.00 -12.77
N ALA A 258 7.16 0.92 -13.68
CA ALA A 258 6.59 2.26 -13.70
C ALA A 258 5.08 2.20 -14.02
N GLY A 259 4.66 1.40 -14.99
CA GLY A 259 3.25 1.17 -15.30
C GLY A 259 2.50 0.43 -14.20
N LYS A 260 3.10 -0.61 -13.59
CA LYS A 260 2.51 -1.32 -12.44
C LYS A 260 2.24 -0.36 -11.30
N ARG A 261 3.21 0.46 -10.92
CA ARG A 261 3.10 1.45 -9.85
C ARG A 261 2.09 2.55 -10.18
N ARG A 262 2.03 3.06 -11.42
CA ARG A 262 0.98 4.02 -11.82
C ARG A 262 -0.43 3.42 -11.65
N ARG A 263 -0.64 2.16 -12.04
CA ARG A 263 -1.93 1.47 -11.83
C ARG A 263 -2.25 1.29 -10.35
N GLN A 264 -1.26 0.93 -9.53
CA GLN A 264 -1.40 0.85 -8.07
C GLN A 264 -1.80 2.20 -7.47
N GLN A 265 -1.21 3.31 -7.92
CA GLN A 265 -1.56 4.66 -7.45
C GLN A 265 -3.00 5.07 -7.83
N VAL A 266 -3.44 4.73 -9.04
CA VAL A 266 -4.85 4.96 -9.46
C VAL A 266 -5.80 4.15 -8.60
N ARG A 267 -5.53 2.85 -8.39
CA ARG A 267 -6.35 2.00 -7.51
C ARG A 267 -6.40 2.57 -6.09
N TRP A 268 -5.25 2.98 -5.56
CA TRP A 268 -5.14 3.56 -4.24
C TRP A 268 -5.94 4.86 -4.09
N THR A 269 -5.97 5.69 -5.14
CA THR A 269 -6.80 6.90 -5.16
C THR A 269 -8.27 6.57 -4.95
N TRP A 270 -8.79 5.53 -5.62
CA TRP A 270 -10.16 5.09 -5.45
C TRP A 270 -10.44 4.49 -4.07
N THR A 271 -9.49 3.77 -3.48
CA THR A 271 -9.60 3.30 -2.08
C THR A 271 -9.71 4.49 -1.11
N LEU A 272 -8.90 5.54 -1.29
CA LEU A 272 -8.97 6.75 -0.47
C LEU A 272 -10.31 7.48 -0.63
N VAL A 273 -10.86 7.53 -1.84
CA VAL A 273 -12.19 8.11 -2.11
C VAL A 273 -13.27 7.33 -1.36
N GLN A 274 -13.25 5.99 -1.44
CA GLN A 274 -14.21 5.14 -0.72
C GLN A 274 -14.13 5.34 0.80
N ASP A 275 -12.92 5.30 1.36
CA ASP A 275 -12.69 5.50 2.81
C ASP A 275 -13.18 6.88 3.27
N ARG A 276 -12.92 7.91 2.48
CA ARG A 276 -13.36 9.28 2.77
C ARG A 276 -14.88 9.41 2.71
N LEU A 277 -15.53 8.89 1.66
CA LEU A 277 -16.98 8.92 1.54
C LEU A 277 -17.66 8.17 2.69
N LEU A 278 -17.15 7.00 3.08
CA LEU A 278 -17.68 6.25 4.21
C LEU A 278 -17.51 7.01 5.55
N THR A 279 -16.39 7.72 5.71
CA THR A 279 -16.14 8.56 6.89
C THR A 279 -17.08 9.76 6.92
N GLU A 280 -17.28 10.43 5.79
CA GLU A 280 -18.21 11.55 5.66
C GLU A 280 -19.66 11.09 5.90
N LEU A 281 -20.07 9.94 5.34
CA LEU A 281 -21.38 9.33 5.54
C LEU A 281 -21.67 9.05 7.02
N ARG A 282 -20.74 8.40 7.72
CA ARG A 282 -20.92 8.02 9.14
C ARG A 282 -20.98 9.22 10.09
N ASN A 283 -20.31 10.31 9.73
CA ASN A 283 -20.27 11.53 10.55
C ASN A 283 -21.31 12.56 10.13
N ASP A 284 -22.12 12.27 9.11
CA ASP A 284 -23.16 13.19 8.66
C ASP A 284 -24.28 13.29 9.73
N PRO A 285 -24.70 14.50 10.12
CA PRO A 285 -25.73 14.68 11.14
C PRO A 285 -27.07 14.04 10.75
N GLY A 286 -27.45 14.05 9.47
CA GLY A 286 -28.70 13.46 8.99
C GLY A 286 -28.68 11.94 9.09
N VAL A 287 -27.55 11.32 8.73
CA VAL A 287 -27.35 9.88 8.90
C VAL A 287 -27.32 9.49 10.38
N THR A 288 -26.57 10.23 11.19
CA THR A 288 -26.44 9.99 12.64
C THR A 288 -27.79 10.05 13.35
N ALA A 289 -28.67 10.96 12.93
CA ALA A 289 -30.01 11.10 13.52
C ALA A 289 -30.92 9.89 13.32
N ILE A 290 -30.73 9.10 12.25
CA ILE A 290 -31.60 7.96 11.92
C ILE A 290 -30.93 6.59 12.10
N ALA A 291 -29.59 6.55 12.29
CA ALA A 291 -28.81 5.31 12.26
C ALA A 291 -29.32 4.26 13.26
N GLU A 292 -29.53 4.64 14.52
CA GLU A 292 -29.98 3.71 15.57
C GLU A 292 -31.39 3.16 15.32
N GLU A 293 -32.28 3.97 14.72
CA GLU A 293 -33.63 3.52 14.37
C GLU A 293 -33.58 2.50 13.22
N VAL A 294 -32.82 2.81 12.17
CA VAL A 294 -32.65 1.93 11.01
C VAL A 294 -32.03 0.59 11.42
N GLU A 295 -30.99 0.59 12.25
CA GLU A 295 -30.37 -0.63 12.76
C GLU A 295 -31.38 -1.48 13.56
N ARG A 296 -32.20 -0.84 14.40
CA ARG A 296 -33.23 -1.53 15.20
C ARG A 296 -34.30 -2.18 14.33
N GLU A 297 -34.77 -1.49 13.27
CA GLU A 297 -35.75 -2.04 12.33
C GLU A 297 -35.21 -3.24 11.56
N VAL A 298 -33.93 -3.20 11.16
CA VAL A 298 -33.27 -4.35 10.50
C VAL A 298 -33.15 -5.53 11.46
N LEU A 299 -32.72 -5.30 12.70
CA LEU A 299 -32.59 -6.35 13.72
C LEU A 299 -33.95 -6.99 14.07
N ALA A 300 -35.03 -6.19 14.06
CA ALA A 300 -36.38 -6.68 14.29
C ALA A 300 -37.00 -7.38 13.06
N GLY A 301 -36.33 -7.38 11.91
CA GLY A 301 -36.84 -7.93 10.64
C GLY A 301 -37.93 -7.07 9.99
N GLY A 302 -38.15 -5.85 10.45
CA GLY A 302 -39.13 -4.90 9.90
C GLY A 302 -38.62 -4.15 8.65
N LEU A 303 -37.30 -4.14 8.43
CA LEU A 303 -36.66 -3.51 7.29
C LEU A 303 -35.59 -4.42 6.70
N THR A 304 -35.54 -4.55 5.37
CA THR A 304 -34.47 -5.32 4.73
C THR A 304 -33.16 -4.52 4.69
N PRO A 305 -31.98 -5.17 4.70
CA PRO A 305 -30.70 -4.48 4.64
C PRO A 305 -30.54 -3.54 3.43
N ALA A 306 -31.13 -3.89 2.29
CA ALA A 306 -31.10 -3.06 1.09
C ALA A 306 -31.89 -1.74 1.29
N LEU A 307 -33.11 -1.83 1.82
CA LEU A 307 -33.94 -0.64 2.09
C LEU A 307 -33.37 0.23 3.22
N ALA A 308 -32.75 -0.40 4.22
CA ALA A 308 -32.00 0.28 5.27
C ALA A 308 -30.85 1.11 4.70
N ALA A 309 -30.07 0.52 3.78
CA ALA A 309 -29.00 1.22 3.08
C ALA A 309 -29.54 2.41 2.28
N ASP A 310 -30.63 2.24 1.52
CA ASP A 310 -31.27 3.32 0.76
C ASP A 310 -31.72 4.48 1.67
N ARG A 311 -32.29 4.16 2.85
CA ARG A 311 -32.72 5.17 3.84
C ARG A 311 -31.54 5.95 4.42
N LEU A 312 -30.44 5.29 4.74
CA LEU A 312 -29.21 5.94 5.21
C LEU A 312 -28.58 6.81 4.11
N LEU A 313 -28.54 6.33 2.87
CA LEU A 313 -28.02 7.08 1.73
C LEU A 313 -28.90 8.30 1.40
N ALA A 314 -30.22 8.19 1.52
CA ALA A 314 -31.14 9.30 1.33
C ALA A 314 -30.94 10.39 2.40
N ALA A 315 -30.66 10.01 3.66
CA ALA A 315 -30.35 10.96 4.72
C ALA A 315 -29.01 11.67 4.52
N PHE A 316 -28.05 11.01 3.87
CA PHE A 316 -26.76 11.61 3.51
C PHE A 316 -26.85 12.58 2.32
N ALA A 317 -27.80 12.35 1.41
CA ALA A 317 -27.96 13.16 0.22
C ALA A 317 -28.37 14.60 0.59
N ARG A 318 -27.39 15.52 0.60
CA ARG A 318 -27.67 16.96 0.65
C ARG A 318 -28.54 17.33 -0.57
N PRO A 319 -29.59 18.15 -0.42
CA PRO A 319 -30.30 18.67 -1.57
C PRO A 319 -29.27 19.34 -2.49
N ALA A 320 -29.26 18.92 -3.76
CA ALA A 320 -28.33 19.43 -4.76
C ALA A 320 -28.32 20.96 -4.69
N ALA A 321 -27.12 21.55 -4.57
CA ALA A 321 -26.98 22.99 -4.69
C ALA A 321 -27.70 23.41 -5.98
N SER A 322 -28.68 24.30 -5.83
CA SER A 322 -29.48 24.79 -6.94
C SER A 322 -28.52 25.28 -8.04
N PRO A 323 -28.69 24.90 -9.31
CA PRO A 323 -27.84 25.44 -10.37
C PRO A 323 -27.96 26.96 -10.32
N SER A 324 -26.81 27.63 -10.14
CA SER A 324 -26.76 29.09 -10.17
C SER A 324 -27.43 29.58 -11.44
N PRO A 325 -28.30 30.61 -11.39
CA PRO A 325 -29.00 31.08 -12.57
C PRO A 325 -27.97 31.49 -13.63
N PRO A 326 -28.18 31.15 -14.91
CA PRO A 326 -27.23 31.48 -15.96
C PRO A 326 -27.00 32.99 -15.97
N ALA A 327 -25.72 33.39 -16.03
CA ALA A 327 -25.33 34.77 -16.16
C ALA A 327 -26.08 35.38 -17.35
N ARG A 328 -26.87 36.44 -17.09
CA ARG A 328 -27.56 37.19 -18.13
C ARG A 328 -26.51 37.69 -19.12
N SER A 329 -26.61 37.25 -20.37
CA SER A 329 -25.86 37.82 -21.48
C SER A 329 -26.27 39.30 -21.67
N PRO A 330 -25.34 40.19 -22.02
CA PRO A 330 -25.68 41.58 -22.28
C PRO A 330 -26.50 41.67 -23.57
N SER A 331 -27.69 42.25 -23.47
CA SER A 331 -28.54 42.60 -24.60
C SER A 331 -27.84 43.60 -25.53
N PRO A 332 -27.82 43.38 -26.86
CA PRO A 332 -27.26 44.35 -27.80
C PRO A 332 -28.32 45.42 -28.10
N SER A 333 -28.11 46.64 -27.63
CA SER A 333 -28.87 47.81 -28.08
C SER A 333 -27.88 48.93 -28.40
N GLY A 334 -27.89 49.40 -29.65
CA GLY A 334 -27.06 50.54 -30.07
C GLY A 334 -26.72 50.53 -31.54
N LYS A 335 -27.70 50.91 -32.37
CA LYS A 335 -27.56 51.16 -33.81
C LYS A 335 -26.45 52.18 -34.10
N GLY A 336 -25.47 51.79 -34.93
CA GLY A 336 -24.56 52.71 -35.62
C GLY A 336 -24.79 52.60 -37.14
N LYS A 337 -25.42 53.62 -37.73
CA LYS A 337 -25.57 53.83 -39.19
C LYS A 337 -24.18 54.01 -39.84
N VAL A 338 -23.84 53.28 -40.91
CA VAL A 338 -23.05 53.82 -42.06
C VAL A 338 -23.34 53.03 -43.35
N LYS A 339 -23.89 53.77 -44.33
CA LYS A 339 -23.78 53.75 -45.81
C LYS A 339 -23.66 52.43 -46.61
N ASP A 340 -24.76 52.12 -47.28
CA ASP A 340 -24.96 52.09 -48.75
C ASP A 340 -23.72 52.18 -49.67
N SER A 341 -23.52 51.13 -50.47
CA SER A 341 -22.95 51.20 -51.83
C SER A 341 -23.44 49.98 -52.63
N GLY A 342 -24.37 50.23 -53.57
CA GLY A 342 -24.87 49.28 -54.58
C GLY A 342 -23.73 48.67 -55.42
N LYS A 343 -23.78 47.36 -55.68
CA LYS A 343 -24.40 46.69 -56.85
C LYS A 343 -23.72 47.06 -58.18
N GLU A 344 -23.05 46.08 -58.77
CA GLU A 344 -23.24 45.71 -60.19
C GLU A 344 -22.86 44.23 -60.42
N PRO A 345 -23.60 43.48 -61.27
CA PRO A 345 -23.35 42.05 -61.52
C PRO A 345 -22.80 41.75 -62.94
N LEU A 346 -22.10 40.60 -63.03
CA LEU A 346 -22.02 39.64 -64.15
C LEU A 346 -21.51 40.09 -65.55
N GLU A 347 -20.38 39.48 -65.95
CA GLU A 347 -19.96 39.22 -67.34
C GLU A 347 -21.06 38.43 -68.09
N SER A 348 -21.28 38.57 -69.41
CA SER A 348 -20.49 38.01 -70.54
C SER A 348 -21.37 38.10 -71.81
N PRO A 349 -20.88 37.86 -73.04
CA PRO A 349 -19.52 37.46 -73.44
C PRO A 349 -18.73 38.51 -74.23
#